data_AF-A0A3D5RL58-F1
#
_entry.id   AF-A0A3D5RL58-F1
#
_cell.length_a   1.000
_cell.length_b   1.000
_cell.length_c   1.000
_cell.angle_alpha   90.00
_cell.angle_beta   90.00
_cell.angle_gamma   90.00
#
_symmetry.space_group_name_H-M   'P 1'
#
loop_
_entity.id
_entity.type
_entity.pdbx_description
1 polymer ?
#
loop_
_entity_poly.entity_id
_entity_poly.type
_entity_poly.pdbx_seq_one_letter_code
_entity_poly.pdbx_strand_id
1 'polypeptide(L)'
;MKRSKLFIVVAIFAFLLFVTTGCADDSGAGVHTHKYGEWTFVVEPTETTAGVAARKCDCDHVDKVEVPTLTDTKVWACVVVDPTCTVDGSKTYTSKYGKVVVTLEKTGHSYGEWTFVVEPTETTAGTIAKVCPKCNDRQEVEVAALTDASVWSVTEVLSTCQKAGSRTYVSEYGTVVVELAKLEHVYGEWTLVTEPTETATGSATRTCKYGETDTVTVPALTDASVWTVTEVLPTCQKAGSRTYVSEYGTVVVELPKEEHVYGEWTLVT
;
A
#
# COMPACT_ATOMS: atom_id res chain seq x y z
N MET A 1 -6.23 30.95 -26.09
CA MET A 1 -6.61 32.38 -26.13
C MET A 1 -7.07 32.84 -24.74
N LYS A 2 -6.22 33.54 -23.99
CA LYS A 2 -6.68 34.35 -22.85
C LYS A 2 -5.78 35.58 -22.77
N ARG A 3 -6.38 36.73 -23.03
CA ARG A 3 -5.72 38.02 -23.25
C ARG A 3 -5.07 38.48 -21.94
N SER A 4 -3.74 38.57 -21.93
CA SER A 4 -2.97 39.23 -20.89
C SER A 4 -3.34 40.73 -20.89
N LYS A 5 -3.95 41.20 -19.80
CA LYS A 5 -4.19 42.63 -19.58
C LYS A 5 -2.95 43.19 -18.89
N LEU A 6 -2.12 43.86 -19.69
CA LEU A 6 -1.02 44.70 -19.24
C LEU A 6 -1.61 45.90 -18.47
N PHE A 7 -1.58 45.86 -17.14
CA PHE A 7 -1.91 47.00 -16.30
C PHE A 7 -0.66 47.85 -16.12
N ILE A 8 -0.55 48.93 -16.90
CA ILE A 8 0.43 49.99 -16.70
C ILE A 8 -0.06 50.82 -15.50
N VAL A 9 0.56 50.60 -14.34
CA VAL A 9 0.39 51.46 -13.17
C VAL A 9 1.35 52.64 -13.33
N VAL A 10 0.79 53.80 -13.64
CA VAL A 10 1.52 55.07 -13.72
C VAL A 10 1.85 55.50 -12.29
N ALA A 11 3.11 55.29 -11.88
CA ALA A 11 3.64 55.83 -10.63
C ALA A 11 3.85 57.34 -10.79
N ILE A 12 3.02 58.13 -10.10
CA ILE A 12 3.20 59.58 -10.00
C ILE A 12 4.39 59.82 -9.06
N PHE A 13 5.57 60.04 -9.64
CA PHE A 13 6.77 60.52 -8.94
C PHE A 13 6.56 61.99 -8.55
N ALA A 14 6.05 62.23 -7.35
CA ALA A 14 6.11 63.54 -6.72
C ALA A 14 7.48 63.68 -6.03
N PHE A 15 8.47 64.17 -6.78
CA PHE A 15 9.77 64.55 -6.22
C PHE A 15 9.59 65.80 -5.34
N LEU A 16 9.29 65.59 -4.06
CA LEU A 16 9.24 66.65 -3.06
C LEU A 16 10.66 66.92 -2.58
N LEU A 17 11.29 67.87 -3.28
CA LEU A 17 12.57 68.48 -2.94
C LEU A 17 12.44 69.14 -1.55
N PHE A 18 12.86 68.44 -0.49
CA PHE A 18 13.04 69.06 0.82
C PHE A 18 14.28 69.95 0.76
N VAL A 19 14.01 71.23 0.52
CA VAL A 19 14.98 72.29 0.75
C VAL A 19 15.30 72.27 2.24
N THR A 20 16.58 72.14 2.61
CA THR A 20 17.05 72.42 3.96
C THR A 20 17.03 73.93 4.17
N THR A 21 15.84 74.53 4.17
CA THR A 21 15.62 75.86 4.71
C THR A 21 15.65 75.73 6.21
N GLY A 22 16.74 76.22 6.82
CA GLY A 22 16.66 76.69 8.19
C GLY A 22 15.50 77.66 8.24
N CYS A 23 14.47 77.35 9.02
CA CYS A 23 13.40 78.28 9.32
C CYS A 23 14.03 79.37 10.18
N ALA A 24 14.43 80.47 9.56
CA ALA A 24 14.56 81.74 10.25
C ALA A 24 13.16 82.35 10.25
N ASP A 25 12.41 82.12 11.32
CA ASP A 25 11.27 82.95 11.65
C ASP A 25 11.80 84.24 12.30
N ASP A 26 11.34 85.39 11.81
CA ASP A 26 11.70 86.75 12.24
C ASP A 26 11.21 87.11 13.67
N SER A 27 11.13 86.11 14.55
CA SER A 27 10.57 86.19 15.90
C SER A 27 11.64 86.23 17.01
N GLY A 28 12.89 86.60 16.73
CA GLY A 28 13.89 86.84 17.80
C GLY A 28 14.09 85.69 18.81
N ALA A 29 13.71 84.46 18.45
CA ALA A 29 13.90 83.26 19.27
C ALA A 29 15.25 82.65 18.87
N GLY A 30 16.17 82.53 19.83
CA GLY A 30 17.54 82.11 19.59
C GLY A 30 17.64 80.82 18.77
N VAL A 31 18.63 80.78 17.87
CA VAL A 31 19.08 79.55 17.19
C VAL A 31 19.37 78.50 18.27
N HIS A 32 18.49 77.51 18.40
CA HIS A 32 18.69 76.40 19.31
C HIS A 32 19.06 75.16 18.51
N THR A 33 19.90 74.32 19.10
CA THR A 33 20.28 73.04 18.49
C THR A 33 19.18 72.03 18.75
N HIS A 34 18.63 71.44 17.69
CA HIS A 34 17.63 70.39 17.82
C HIS A 34 18.23 69.10 18.35
N LYS A 35 17.67 68.57 19.44
CA LYS A 35 17.96 67.23 19.96
C LYS A 35 16.78 66.32 19.63
N TYR A 36 16.98 65.46 18.63
CA TYR A 36 15.94 64.55 18.17
C TYR A 36 15.98 63.22 18.91
N GLY A 37 14.79 62.66 19.17
CA GLY A 37 14.62 61.28 19.61
C GLY A 37 14.83 60.25 18.49
N GLU A 38 14.50 58.99 18.80
CA GLU A 38 14.56 57.90 17.83
C GLU A 38 13.52 58.05 16.71
N TRP A 39 13.81 57.44 15.57
CA TRP A 39 12.88 57.38 14.45
C TRP A 39 11.73 56.41 14.76
N THR A 40 10.54 56.77 14.31
CA THR A 40 9.34 55.92 14.34
C THR A 40 8.67 55.95 12.97
N PHE A 41 8.13 54.81 12.52
CA PHE A 41 7.40 54.77 11.25
C PHE A 41 6.02 55.44 11.41
N VAL A 42 5.74 56.43 10.55
CA VAL A 42 4.40 57.00 10.35
C VAL A 42 3.66 56.19 9.30
N VAL A 43 4.38 55.75 8.27
CA VAL A 43 3.92 54.78 7.26
C VAL A 43 5.05 53.77 7.10
N GLU A 44 4.78 52.50 7.38
CA GLU A 44 5.79 51.46 7.21
C GLU A 44 6.12 51.27 5.72
N PRO A 45 7.41 51.18 5.35
CA PRO A 45 7.81 50.83 4.00
C PRO A 45 7.48 49.35 3.71
N THR A 46 7.16 49.06 2.46
CA THR A 46 7.00 47.69 1.94
C THR A 46 8.10 47.36 0.93
N GLU A 47 8.13 46.12 0.43
CA GLU A 47 9.11 45.73 -0.61
C GLU A 47 8.96 46.54 -1.91
N THR A 48 7.79 47.12 -2.16
CA THR A 48 7.45 47.83 -3.41
C THR A 48 7.07 49.29 -3.21
N THR A 49 6.78 49.72 -1.98
CA THR A 49 6.31 51.08 -1.67
C THR A 49 7.17 51.70 -0.58
N ALA A 50 7.65 52.91 -0.83
CA ALA A 50 8.41 53.68 0.17
C ALA A 50 7.51 54.01 1.38
N GLY A 51 8.14 54.14 2.54
CA GLY A 51 7.49 54.53 3.79
C GLY A 51 7.83 55.96 4.21
N VAL A 52 7.41 56.33 5.41
CA VAL A 52 7.75 57.61 6.04
C VAL A 52 8.12 57.36 7.50
N ALA A 53 9.30 57.81 7.91
CA ALA A 53 9.71 57.84 9.30
C ALA A 53 9.67 59.28 9.83
N ALA A 54 9.31 59.43 11.10
CA ALA A 54 9.34 60.69 11.81
C ALA A 54 10.13 60.58 13.11
N ARG A 55 10.65 61.70 13.58
CA ARG A 55 11.21 61.83 14.93
C ARG A 55 10.86 63.20 15.49
N LYS A 56 10.70 63.27 16.80
CA LYS A 56 10.30 64.49 17.50
C LYS A 56 11.49 65.07 18.26
N CYS A 57 11.61 66.39 18.24
CA CYS A 57 12.56 67.16 19.04
C CYS A 57 11.90 67.60 20.36
N ASP A 58 12.71 67.91 21.37
CA ASP A 58 12.24 68.41 22.67
C ASP A 58 11.41 69.72 22.58
N CYS A 59 11.59 70.49 21.49
CA CYS A 59 10.83 71.70 21.18
C CYS A 59 9.55 71.45 20.36
N ASP A 60 9.04 70.21 20.39
CA ASP A 60 7.87 69.72 19.67
C ASP A 60 7.95 69.73 18.13
N HIS A 61 9.07 70.19 17.54
CA HIS A 61 9.33 70.09 16.11
C HIS A 61 9.36 68.61 15.65
N VAL A 62 8.69 68.31 14.53
CA VAL A 62 8.61 66.97 13.93
C VAL A 62 9.37 66.95 12.62
N ASP A 63 10.43 66.15 12.57
CA ASP A 63 11.19 65.86 11.37
C ASP A 63 10.61 64.62 10.69
N LYS A 64 10.45 64.65 9.36
CA LYS A 64 9.91 63.54 8.56
C LYS A 64 10.81 63.28 7.36
N VAL A 65 11.05 62.01 7.08
CA VAL A 65 11.84 61.58 5.94
C VAL A 65 11.15 60.45 5.21
N GLU A 66 11.23 60.46 3.88
CA GLU A 66 10.87 59.32 3.06
C GLU A 66 11.87 58.18 3.30
N VAL A 67 11.34 56.98 3.56
CA VAL A 67 12.15 55.78 3.78
C VAL A 67 12.04 54.91 2.53
N PRO A 68 13.16 54.59 1.85
CA PRO A 68 13.13 53.74 0.66
C PRO A 68 12.50 52.38 0.90
N THR A 69 12.07 51.73 -0.20
CA THR A 69 11.48 50.39 -0.18
C THR A 69 12.39 49.39 0.53
N LEU A 70 11.81 48.34 1.11
CA LEU A 70 12.57 47.31 1.84
C LEU A 70 13.61 46.57 0.96
N THR A 71 13.47 46.68 -0.37
CA THR A 71 14.39 46.12 -1.38
C THR A 71 15.65 46.96 -1.60
N ASP A 72 15.73 48.19 -1.09
CA ASP A 72 16.94 49.01 -1.15
C ASP A 72 18.00 48.51 -0.15
N THR A 73 18.92 47.71 -0.66
CA THR A 73 20.01 47.10 0.12
C THR A 73 21.03 48.10 0.66
N LYS A 74 21.02 49.36 0.22
CA LYS A 74 21.86 50.41 0.82
C LYS A 74 21.28 50.93 2.12
N VAL A 75 19.96 50.81 2.31
CA VAL A 75 19.25 51.28 3.50
C VAL A 75 18.99 50.13 4.46
N TRP A 76 18.65 48.96 3.94
CA TRP A 76 18.17 47.84 4.72
C TRP A 76 19.13 46.65 4.73
N ALA A 77 19.45 46.16 5.92
CA ALA A 77 19.96 44.81 6.11
C ALA A 77 18.78 43.85 6.27
N CYS A 78 18.77 42.75 5.51
CA CYS A 78 17.71 41.75 5.55
C CYS A 78 18.24 40.41 6.05
N VAL A 79 17.58 39.84 7.06
CA VAL A 79 17.79 38.47 7.54
C VAL A 79 16.54 37.66 7.21
N VAL A 80 16.74 36.51 6.57
CA VAL A 80 15.65 35.61 6.18
C VAL A 80 15.71 34.35 7.05
N VAL A 81 14.56 33.97 7.59
CA VAL A 81 14.31 32.65 8.18
C VAL A 81 13.30 31.96 7.26
N ASP A 82 13.71 30.88 6.62
CA ASP A 82 12.84 30.17 5.69
C ASP A 82 11.65 29.52 6.40
N PRO A 83 10.44 29.55 5.79
CA PRO A 83 9.30 28.81 6.32
C PRO A 83 9.55 27.30 6.24
N THR A 84 9.01 26.58 7.22
CA THR A 84 8.94 25.11 7.18
C THR A 84 7.54 24.68 6.72
N CYS A 85 7.20 23.39 6.82
CA CYS A 85 5.83 22.91 6.54
C CYS A 85 4.86 23.21 7.70
N THR A 86 5.36 23.47 8.91
CA THR A 86 4.56 23.67 10.12
C THR A 86 4.71 25.05 10.75
N VAL A 87 5.83 25.73 10.48
CA VAL A 87 6.19 27.02 11.08
C VAL A 87 6.41 28.07 9.99
N ASP A 88 5.82 29.25 10.16
CA ASP A 88 6.04 30.40 9.28
C ASP A 88 7.49 30.87 9.35
N GLY A 89 8.00 31.36 8.23
CA GLY A 89 9.29 32.03 8.13
C GLY A 89 9.13 33.53 8.34
N SER A 90 10.23 34.27 8.19
CA SER A 90 10.18 35.73 8.20
C SER A 90 11.33 36.36 7.40
N LYS A 91 11.10 37.55 6.88
CA LYS A 91 12.15 38.49 6.49
C LYS A 91 12.17 39.64 7.47
N THR A 92 13.30 39.83 8.14
CA THR A 92 13.51 40.93 9.07
C THR A 92 14.41 41.98 8.43
N TYR A 93 13.85 43.16 8.16
CA TYR A 93 14.56 44.31 7.62
C TYR A 93 14.94 45.25 8.75
N THR A 94 16.23 45.60 8.84
CA THR A 94 16.75 46.49 9.88
C THR A 94 17.50 47.65 9.23
N SER A 95 17.20 48.88 9.66
CA SER A 95 17.91 50.10 9.27
C SER A 95 18.01 51.05 10.45
N LYS A 96 18.66 52.20 10.26
CA LYS A 96 18.68 53.29 11.24
C LYS A 96 17.29 53.88 11.55
N TYR A 97 16.28 53.59 10.73
CA TYR A 97 14.91 54.09 10.90
C TYR A 97 14.02 53.12 11.71
N GLY A 98 14.47 51.89 11.94
CA GLY A 98 13.73 50.88 12.69
C GLY A 98 13.83 49.48 12.08
N LYS A 99 12.97 48.58 12.58
CA LYS A 99 12.83 47.20 12.11
C LYS A 99 11.44 46.97 11.52
N VAL A 100 11.38 46.31 10.38
CA VAL A 100 10.13 45.82 9.76
C VAL A 100 10.24 44.30 9.59
N VAL A 101 9.22 43.56 10.01
CA VAL A 101 9.17 42.10 9.89
C VAL A 101 8.05 41.70 8.95
N VAL A 102 8.39 40.99 7.89
CA VAL A 102 7.44 40.42 6.93
C VAL A 102 7.36 38.92 7.17
N THR A 103 6.16 38.42 7.47
CA THR A 103 5.91 36.97 7.64
C THR A 103 5.96 36.26 6.30
N LEU A 104 6.62 35.10 6.26
CA LEU A 104 6.57 34.18 5.13
C LEU A 104 5.70 33.00 5.53
N GLU A 105 4.54 32.85 4.90
CA GLU A 105 3.61 31.75 5.20
C GLU A 105 4.31 30.38 5.09
N LYS A 106 4.03 29.50 6.05
CA LYS A 106 4.48 28.11 6.01
C LYS A 106 4.15 27.44 4.68
N THR A 107 5.03 26.56 4.24
CA THR A 107 4.94 25.89 2.95
C THR A 107 3.85 24.81 2.87
N GLY A 108 3.32 24.37 4.00
CA GLY A 108 2.41 23.22 4.09
C GLY A 108 3.09 21.87 3.91
N HIS A 109 2.37 20.79 4.20
CA HIS A 109 2.90 19.43 4.08
C HIS A 109 2.97 18.98 2.62
N SER A 110 4.11 18.42 2.24
CA SER A 110 4.27 17.64 1.02
C SER A 110 4.34 16.18 1.43
N TYR A 111 3.24 15.45 1.29
CA TYR A 111 3.17 14.03 1.64
C TYR A 111 3.71 13.16 0.51
N GLY A 112 4.29 12.01 0.88
CA GLY A 112 4.62 10.95 -0.07
C GLY A 112 3.41 10.11 -0.49
N GLU A 113 3.69 8.97 -1.12
CA GLU A 113 2.70 7.98 -1.52
C GLU A 113 2.00 7.32 -0.33
N TRP A 114 0.81 6.77 -0.57
CA TRP A 114 0.11 5.95 0.41
C TRP A 114 0.83 4.61 0.61
N THR A 115 0.86 4.14 1.85
CA THR A 115 1.38 2.82 2.23
C THR A 115 0.41 2.14 3.19
N PHE A 116 0.32 0.80 3.13
CA PHE A 116 -0.49 0.06 4.08
C PHE A 116 0.12 0.13 5.49
N VAL A 117 -0.71 0.52 6.44
CA VAL A 117 -0.48 0.39 7.87
C VAL A 117 -1.01 -0.95 8.34
N VAL A 118 -2.23 -1.25 7.90
CA VAL A 118 -2.92 -2.52 8.08
C VAL A 118 -3.48 -2.89 6.72
N GLU A 119 -3.05 -4.01 6.15
CA GLU A 119 -3.62 -4.49 4.90
C GLU A 119 -5.10 -4.86 5.09
N PRO A 120 -5.99 -4.47 4.17
CA PRO A 120 -7.37 -4.94 4.19
C PRO A 120 -7.44 -6.44 3.95
N THR A 121 -8.50 -7.07 4.47
CA THR A 121 -8.84 -8.45 4.16
C THR A 121 -10.06 -8.48 3.22
N GLU A 122 -10.47 -9.67 2.77
CA GLU A 122 -11.71 -9.81 1.97
C GLU A 122 -12.94 -9.25 2.68
N THR A 123 -12.97 -9.25 4.02
CA THR A 123 -14.17 -8.85 4.78
C THR A 123 -13.97 -7.66 5.71
N THR A 124 -12.73 -7.24 5.93
CA THR A 124 -12.39 -6.17 6.89
C THR A 124 -11.60 -5.08 6.19
N ALA A 125 -11.99 -3.83 6.44
CA ALA A 125 -11.25 -2.66 5.97
C ALA A 125 -9.82 -2.63 6.55
N GLY A 126 -8.91 -2.03 5.79
CA GLY A 126 -7.53 -1.79 6.19
C GLY A 126 -7.31 -0.32 6.54
N THR A 127 -6.06 0.06 6.73
CA THR A 127 -5.65 1.45 6.95
C THR A 127 -4.42 1.75 6.13
N ILE A 128 -4.44 2.89 5.45
CA ILE A 128 -3.31 3.41 4.68
C ILE A 128 -2.83 4.73 5.28
N ALA A 129 -1.54 5.00 5.16
CA ALA A 129 -0.93 6.24 5.62
C ALA A 129 -0.05 6.88 4.56
N LYS A 130 0.08 8.20 4.62
CA LYS A 130 1.15 8.94 3.95
C LYS A 130 1.84 9.86 4.94
N VAL A 131 3.13 10.04 4.74
CA VAL A 131 4.00 10.77 5.68
C VAL A 131 4.68 11.91 4.97
N CYS A 132 4.74 13.08 5.61
CA CYS A 132 5.54 14.19 5.15
C CYS A 132 7.01 13.94 5.53
N PRO A 133 7.94 13.76 4.57
CA PRO A 133 9.32 13.42 4.87
C PRO A 133 10.10 14.56 5.55
N LYS A 134 9.55 15.79 5.56
CA LYS A 134 10.20 16.96 6.16
C LYS A 134 9.94 17.10 7.67
N CYS A 135 8.78 16.63 8.16
CA CYS A 135 8.37 16.82 9.55
C CYS A 135 7.77 15.57 10.21
N ASN A 136 7.68 14.46 9.47
CA ASN A 136 7.07 13.21 9.88
C ASN A 136 5.58 13.32 10.28
N ASP A 137 4.92 14.43 9.93
CA ASP A 137 3.47 14.50 10.01
C ASP A 137 2.85 13.38 9.17
N ARG A 138 1.80 12.77 9.71
CA ARG A 138 1.24 11.52 9.21
C ARG A 138 -0.26 11.62 9.10
N GLN A 139 -0.76 11.31 7.91
CA GLN A 139 -2.19 11.18 7.65
C GLN A 139 -2.54 9.72 7.45
N GLU A 140 -3.59 9.28 8.13
CA GLU A 140 -4.18 7.95 7.98
C GLU A 140 -5.61 8.07 7.51
N VAL A 141 -6.00 7.15 6.64
CA VAL A 141 -7.40 6.95 6.25
C VAL A 141 -7.69 5.45 6.16
N GLU A 142 -8.96 5.12 6.34
CA GLU A 142 -9.46 3.76 6.11
C GLU A 142 -9.45 3.45 4.61
N VAL A 143 -9.10 2.20 4.26
CA VAL A 143 -9.28 1.66 2.90
C VAL A 143 -10.24 0.49 2.97
N ALA A 144 -11.22 0.46 2.06
CA ALA A 144 -12.27 -0.56 2.08
C ALA A 144 -11.72 -1.99 1.98
N ALA A 145 -12.51 -2.95 2.47
CA ALA A 145 -12.23 -4.38 2.34
C ALA A 145 -12.02 -4.79 0.87
N LEU A 146 -11.26 -5.85 0.63
CA LEU A 146 -10.83 -6.25 -0.71
C LEU A 146 -11.99 -6.62 -1.64
N THR A 147 -13.16 -7.01 -1.11
CA THR A 147 -14.35 -7.31 -1.93
C THR A 147 -15.09 -6.08 -2.43
N ASP A 148 -14.73 -4.87 -1.98
CA ASP A 148 -15.32 -3.64 -2.51
C ASP A 148 -14.79 -3.34 -3.92
N ALA A 149 -15.60 -3.71 -4.91
CA ALA A 149 -15.28 -3.55 -6.33
C ALA A 149 -15.23 -2.09 -6.79
N SER A 150 -15.62 -1.12 -5.97
CA SER A 150 -15.43 0.31 -6.27
C SER A 150 -13.99 0.76 -6.01
N VAL A 151 -13.26 0.04 -5.16
CA VAL A 151 -11.87 0.33 -4.80
C VAL A 151 -10.89 -0.66 -5.46
N TRP A 152 -11.28 -1.94 -5.52
CA TRP A 152 -10.37 -3.02 -5.89
C TRP A 152 -10.76 -3.72 -7.19
N SER A 153 -9.75 -4.01 -8.01
CA SER A 153 -9.86 -4.97 -9.12
C SER A 153 -9.22 -6.29 -8.72
N VAL A 154 -9.89 -7.42 -8.98
CA VAL A 154 -9.43 -8.76 -8.58
C VAL A 154 -9.10 -9.63 -9.79
N THR A 155 -8.00 -10.37 -9.71
CA THR A 155 -7.66 -11.49 -10.61
C THR A 155 -7.45 -12.75 -9.79
N GLU A 156 -8.03 -13.87 -10.24
CA GLU A 156 -7.98 -15.14 -9.52
C GLU A 156 -7.22 -16.20 -10.30
N VAL A 157 -6.39 -16.96 -9.57
CA VAL A 157 -5.77 -18.20 -10.02
C VAL A 157 -6.35 -19.31 -9.16
N LEU A 158 -7.06 -20.24 -9.80
CA LEU A 158 -7.71 -21.35 -9.09
C LEU A 158 -6.68 -22.31 -8.49
N SER A 159 -7.00 -22.88 -7.32
CA SER A 159 -6.21 -23.92 -6.69
C SER A 159 -6.48 -25.30 -7.31
N THR A 160 -5.50 -26.19 -7.14
CA THR A 160 -5.61 -27.63 -7.39
C THR A 160 -5.19 -28.39 -6.14
N CYS A 161 -5.25 -29.74 -6.14
CA CYS A 161 -4.67 -30.51 -5.04
C CYS A 161 -3.14 -30.42 -4.98
N GLN A 162 -2.50 -30.05 -6.08
CA GLN A 162 -1.03 -29.96 -6.18
C GLN A 162 -0.53 -28.54 -5.89
N LYS A 163 -1.28 -27.51 -6.29
CA LYS A 163 -0.85 -26.11 -6.24
C LYS A 163 -1.92 -25.23 -5.59
N ALA A 164 -1.49 -24.40 -4.63
CA ALA A 164 -2.34 -23.37 -4.05
C ALA A 164 -2.76 -22.35 -5.12
N GLY A 165 -3.95 -21.78 -4.95
CA GLY A 165 -4.48 -20.72 -5.78
C GLY A 165 -4.15 -19.36 -5.17
N SER A 166 -4.62 -18.29 -5.78
CA SER A 166 -4.49 -16.94 -5.22
C SER A 166 -5.53 -15.98 -5.79
N ARG A 167 -5.91 -14.98 -5.00
CA ARG A 167 -6.59 -13.78 -5.49
C ARG A 167 -5.66 -12.59 -5.34
N THR A 168 -5.45 -11.85 -6.42
CA THR A 168 -4.65 -10.64 -6.45
C THR A 168 -5.58 -9.44 -6.61
N TYR A 169 -5.57 -8.55 -5.62
CA TYR A 169 -6.35 -7.33 -5.58
C TYR A 169 -5.44 -6.14 -5.85
N VAL A 170 -5.87 -5.25 -6.74
CA VAL A 170 -5.10 -4.06 -7.16
C VAL A 170 -5.98 -2.81 -7.05
N SER A 171 -5.43 -1.75 -6.47
CA SER A 171 -6.04 -0.40 -6.41
C SER A 171 -4.96 0.69 -6.58
N GLU A 172 -5.37 1.96 -6.51
CA GLU A 172 -4.42 3.08 -6.45
C GLU A 172 -3.55 3.07 -5.18
N TYR A 173 -3.95 2.32 -4.15
CA TYR A 173 -3.24 2.23 -2.87
C TYR A 173 -2.21 1.10 -2.84
N GLY A 174 -2.22 0.21 -3.83
CA GLY A 174 -1.26 -0.88 -3.97
C GLY A 174 -1.90 -2.22 -4.31
N THR A 175 -1.15 -3.29 -4.06
CA THR A 175 -1.53 -4.67 -4.39
C THR A 175 -1.54 -5.54 -3.16
N VAL A 176 -2.61 -6.32 -2.96
CA VAL A 176 -2.73 -7.32 -1.89
C VAL A 176 -2.98 -8.70 -2.51
N VAL A 177 -2.27 -9.72 -2.04
CA VAL A 177 -2.40 -11.10 -2.55
C VAL A 177 -2.90 -12.01 -1.43
N VAL A 178 -4.04 -12.65 -1.66
CA VAL A 178 -4.63 -13.63 -0.74
C VAL A 178 -4.40 -15.02 -1.32
N GLU A 179 -3.71 -15.89 -0.58
CA GLU A 179 -3.47 -17.27 -1.00
C GLU A 179 -4.71 -18.14 -0.75
N LEU A 180 -5.06 -18.98 -1.72
CA LEU A 180 -6.14 -19.95 -1.62
C LEU A 180 -5.55 -21.33 -1.35
N ALA A 181 -6.06 -22.01 -0.32
CA ALA A 181 -5.62 -23.35 0.03
C ALA A 181 -5.72 -24.33 -1.16
N LYS A 182 -4.84 -25.33 -1.15
CA LYS A 182 -4.94 -26.47 -2.06
C LYS A 182 -6.26 -27.18 -1.85
N LEU A 183 -6.79 -27.74 -2.93
CA LEU A 183 -7.97 -28.59 -2.83
C LEU A 183 -7.59 -29.95 -2.24
N GLU A 184 -8.55 -30.60 -1.60
CA GLU A 184 -8.36 -31.99 -1.18
C GLU A 184 -8.30 -32.92 -2.41
N HIS A 185 -7.62 -34.05 -2.25
CA HIS A 185 -7.62 -35.08 -3.29
C HIS A 185 -9.00 -35.73 -3.39
N VAL A 186 -9.53 -35.74 -4.60
CA VAL A 186 -10.69 -36.56 -4.96
C VAL A 186 -10.17 -37.67 -5.85
N TYR A 187 -9.86 -38.82 -5.24
CA TYR A 187 -9.39 -40.01 -5.96
C TYR A 187 -10.56 -40.79 -6.56
N GLY A 188 -10.31 -41.43 -7.71
CA GLY A 188 -11.23 -42.41 -8.30
C GLY A 188 -11.18 -43.77 -7.59
N GLU A 189 -11.79 -44.77 -8.21
CA GLU A 189 -11.75 -46.16 -7.74
C GLU A 189 -10.32 -46.73 -7.80
N TRP A 190 -10.07 -47.71 -6.94
CA TRP A 190 -8.83 -48.48 -6.96
C TRP A 190 -8.76 -49.38 -8.20
N THR A 191 -7.55 -49.54 -8.70
CA THR A 191 -7.21 -50.49 -9.77
C THR A 191 -6.08 -51.38 -9.27
N LEU A 192 -6.28 -52.71 -9.27
CA LEU A 192 -5.21 -53.66 -9.00
C LEU A 192 -4.11 -53.51 -10.05
N VAL A 193 -2.88 -53.29 -9.59
CA VAL A 193 -1.68 -53.27 -10.43
C VAL A 193 -0.96 -54.59 -10.36
N THR A 194 -0.94 -55.21 -9.18
CA THR A 194 -0.45 -56.57 -8.98
C THR A 194 -1.48 -57.31 -8.15
N GLU A 195 -2.07 -58.36 -8.71
CA GLU A 195 -3.05 -59.17 -7.99
C GLU A 195 -2.38 -59.88 -6.79
N PRO A 196 -2.98 -59.84 -5.60
CA PRO A 196 -2.53 -60.67 -4.48
C PRO A 196 -2.79 -62.14 -4.76
N THR A 197 -2.04 -63.00 -4.05
CA THR A 197 -2.29 -64.45 -4.01
C THR A 197 -2.80 -64.84 -2.63
N GLU A 198 -3.09 -66.12 -2.40
CA GLU A 198 -3.49 -66.62 -1.07
C GLU A 198 -2.46 -66.33 0.02
N THR A 199 -1.18 -66.20 -0.33
CA THR A 199 -0.08 -66.01 0.63
C THR A 199 0.74 -64.74 0.43
N ALA A 200 0.62 -64.06 -0.71
CA ALA A 200 1.40 -62.87 -1.02
C ALA A 200 0.49 -61.65 -1.23
N THR A 201 0.95 -60.51 -0.74
CA THR A 201 0.30 -59.21 -0.96
C THR A 201 0.42 -58.77 -2.43
N GLY A 202 -0.57 -58.03 -2.89
CA GLY A 202 -0.58 -57.34 -4.18
C GLY A 202 -0.38 -55.83 -4.02
N SER A 203 -0.77 -55.08 -5.03
CA SER A 203 -0.81 -53.61 -5.00
C SER A 203 -1.99 -53.07 -5.80
N ALA A 204 -2.52 -51.94 -5.35
CA ALA A 204 -3.55 -51.19 -6.06
C ALA A 204 -3.17 -49.72 -6.13
N THR A 205 -3.62 -49.07 -7.21
CA THR A 205 -3.44 -47.64 -7.43
C THR A 205 -4.76 -46.96 -7.69
N ARG A 206 -4.88 -45.70 -7.29
CA ARG A 206 -5.98 -44.82 -7.71
C ARG A 206 -5.40 -43.45 -8.07
N THR A 207 -6.05 -42.76 -8.99
CA THR A 207 -5.57 -41.47 -9.48
C THR A 207 -6.63 -40.41 -9.23
N CYS A 208 -6.21 -39.23 -8.77
CA CYS A 208 -7.11 -38.10 -8.60
C CYS A 208 -7.33 -37.36 -9.92
N LYS A 209 -8.34 -36.48 -9.98
CA LYS A 209 -8.67 -35.72 -11.18
C LYS A 209 -7.54 -34.82 -11.74
N TYR A 210 -6.50 -34.55 -10.94
CA TYR A 210 -5.33 -33.77 -11.32
C TYR A 210 -4.08 -34.63 -11.62
N GLY A 211 -4.23 -35.96 -11.70
CA GLY A 211 -3.18 -36.88 -12.15
C GLY A 211 -2.25 -37.42 -11.07
N GLU A 212 -2.38 -36.97 -9.82
CA GLU A 212 -1.62 -37.56 -8.70
C GLU A 212 -2.16 -38.95 -8.38
N THR A 213 -1.24 -39.90 -8.18
CA THR A 213 -1.55 -41.32 -7.97
C THR A 213 -1.18 -41.73 -6.56
N ASP A 214 -2.10 -42.44 -5.93
CA ASP A 214 -1.94 -43.08 -4.63
C ASP A 214 -1.76 -44.59 -4.84
N THR A 215 -0.85 -45.20 -4.10
CA THR A 215 -0.49 -46.62 -4.23
C THR A 215 -0.48 -47.26 -2.86
N VAL A 216 -1.18 -48.38 -2.74
CA VAL A 216 -1.23 -49.15 -1.49
C VAL A 216 -0.86 -50.61 -1.74
N THR A 217 -0.31 -51.22 -0.69
CA THR A 217 -0.17 -52.68 -0.63
C THR A 217 -1.53 -53.29 -0.33
N VAL A 218 -1.93 -54.27 -1.15
CA VAL A 218 -3.19 -54.99 -0.99
C VAL A 218 -2.91 -56.31 -0.25
N PRO A 219 -3.60 -56.61 0.87
CA PRO A 219 -3.38 -57.86 1.60
C PRO A 219 -3.64 -59.13 0.77
N ALA A 220 -3.01 -60.23 1.19
CA ALA A 220 -3.20 -61.55 0.59
C ALA A 220 -4.68 -61.97 0.63
N LEU A 221 -5.09 -62.85 -0.29
CA LEU A 221 -6.50 -63.27 -0.46
C LEU A 221 -7.07 -64.01 0.78
N THR A 222 -6.20 -64.49 1.67
CA THR A 222 -6.59 -65.13 2.94
C THR A 222 -7.01 -64.14 4.03
N ASP A 223 -6.78 -62.83 3.85
CA ASP A 223 -7.22 -61.82 4.80
C ASP A 223 -8.73 -61.54 4.65
N ALA A 224 -9.51 -62.21 5.49
CA ALA A 224 -10.96 -62.10 5.52
C ALA A 224 -11.47 -60.71 5.97
N SER A 225 -10.60 -59.82 6.50
CA SER A 225 -11.00 -58.43 6.79
C SER A 225 -11.06 -57.56 5.54
N VAL A 226 -10.37 -57.96 4.47
CA VAL A 226 -10.32 -57.26 3.19
C VAL A 226 -11.19 -57.93 2.14
N TRP A 227 -11.20 -59.26 2.10
CA TRP A 227 -11.79 -60.02 1.01
C TRP A 227 -13.08 -60.71 1.40
N THR A 228 -14.12 -60.50 0.59
CA THR A 228 -15.30 -61.36 0.58
C THR A 228 -15.13 -62.42 -0.49
N VAL A 229 -15.20 -63.71 -0.12
CA VAL A 229 -15.01 -64.84 -1.04
C VAL A 229 -16.33 -65.52 -1.37
N THR A 230 -16.54 -65.83 -2.65
CA THR A 230 -17.59 -66.72 -3.13
C THR A 230 -16.96 -67.87 -3.89
N GLU A 231 -17.39 -69.10 -3.59
CA GLU A 231 -16.82 -70.32 -4.18
C GLU A 231 -17.85 -71.06 -5.04
N VAL A 232 -17.40 -71.51 -6.20
CA VAL A 232 -18.09 -72.47 -7.06
C VAL A 232 -17.26 -73.74 -7.07
N LEU A 233 -17.80 -74.83 -6.52
CA LEU A 233 -17.08 -76.09 -6.38
C LEU A 233 -16.77 -76.71 -7.75
N PRO A 234 -15.58 -77.32 -7.93
CA PRO A 234 -15.26 -78.08 -9.12
C PRO A 234 -16.08 -79.36 -9.20
N THR A 235 -16.14 -79.93 -10.40
CA THR A 235 -16.63 -81.28 -10.67
C THR A 235 -15.62 -81.99 -11.57
N CYS A 236 -15.78 -83.30 -11.81
CA CYS A 236 -14.93 -84.01 -12.77
C CYS A 236 -15.07 -83.50 -14.22
N GLN A 237 -16.14 -82.77 -14.53
CA GLN A 237 -16.40 -82.24 -15.87
C GLN A 237 -16.00 -80.76 -16.02
N LYS A 238 -16.13 -79.97 -14.95
CA LYS A 238 -15.96 -78.51 -14.97
C LYS A 238 -15.10 -78.04 -13.79
N ALA A 239 -14.14 -77.16 -14.07
CA ALA A 239 -13.33 -76.51 -13.04
C ALA A 239 -14.22 -75.64 -12.14
N GLY A 240 -13.79 -75.47 -10.89
CA GLY A 240 -14.41 -74.56 -9.94
C GLY A 240 -13.74 -73.20 -9.96
N SER A 241 -14.17 -72.29 -9.09
CA SER A 241 -13.51 -70.99 -8.93
C SER A 241 -13.78 -70.39 -7.55
N ARG A 242 -12.81 -69.65 -7.03
CA ARG A 242 -13.00 -68.70 -5.92
C ARG A 242 -12.92 -67.29 -6.45
N THR A 243 -13.96 -66.51 -6.21
CA THR A 243 -14.01 -65.08 -6.55
C THR A 243 -13.87 -64.27 -5.28
N TYR A 244 -12.82 -63.47 -5.20
CA TYR A 244 -12.51 -62.58 -4.09
C TYR A 244 -12.84 -61.14 -4.51
N VAL A 245 -13.65 -60.44 -3.72
CA VAL A 245 -14.07 -59.05 -3.98
C VAL A 245 -13.68 -58.18 -2.80
N SER A 246 -13.10 -57.01 -3.09
CA SER A 246 -12.77 -55.95 -2.11
C SER A 246 -12.93 -54.56 -2.73
N GLU A 247 -12.67 -53.49 -1.96
CA GLU A 247 -12.61 -52.12 -2.49
C GLU A 247 -11.51 -51.93 -3.54
N TYR A 248 -10.50 -52.81 -3.58
CA TYR A 248 -9.36 -52.73 -4.48
C TYR A 248 -9.64 -53.34 -5.86
N GLY A 249 -10.65 -54.21 -5.96
CA GLY A 249 -11.03 -54.90 -7.19
C GLY A 249 -11.54 -56.32 -6.95
N THR A 250 -11.57 -57.12 -8.02
CA THR A 250 -11.98 -58.52 -8.00
C THR A 250 -10.85 -59.41 -8.52
N VAL A 251 -10.55 -60.49 -7.80
CA VAL A 251 -9.57 -61.52 -8.21
C VAL A 251 -10.28 -62.86 -8.30
N VAL A 252 -10.06 -63.62 -9.38
CA VAL A 252 -10.66 -64.94 -9.59
C VAL A 252 -9.56 -65.99 -9.65
N VAL A 253 -9.61 -66.94 -8.72
CA VAL A 253 -8.71 -68.10 -8.68
C VAL A 253 -9.47 -69.33 -9.17
N GLU A 254 -8.99 -69.97 -10.24
CA GLU A 254 -9.58 -71.20 -10.76
C GLU A 254 -9.21 -72.40 -9.86
N LEU A 255 -10.20 -73.23 -9.55
CA LEU A 255 -9.99 -74.48 -8.83
C LEU A 255 -9.93 -75.64 -9.84
N PRO A 256 -8.93 -76.52 -9.76
CA PRO A 256 -8.81 -77.63 -10.69
C PRO A 256 -10.03 -78.55 -10.62
N LYS A 257 -10.32 -79.24 -11.74
CA LYS A 257 -11.37 -80.26 -11.79
C LYS A 257 -11.11 -81.35 -10.76
N GLU A 258 -12.18 -81.93 -10.24
CA GLU A 258 -12.05 -83.12 -9.40
C GLU A 258 -11.52 -84.29 -10.23
N GLU A 259 -10.63 -85.11 -9.65
CA GLU A 259 -10.14 -86.31 -10.32
C GLU A 259 -11.27 -87.34 -10.47
N HIS A 260 -11.23 -88.09 -11.58
CA HIS A 260 -12.16 -89.20 -11.77
C HIS A 260 -11.85 -90.31 -10.75
N VAL A 261 -12.81 -90.59 -9.89
CA VAL A 261 -12.82 -91.82 -9.09
C VAL A 261 -13.41 -92.93 -9.95
N TYR A 262 -12.53 -93.70 -10.61
CA TYR A 262 -12.94 -94.89 -11.34
C TYR A 262 -13.22 -96.03 -10.35
N GLY A 263 -14.38 -96.68 -10.48
CA GLY A 263 -14.68 -97.92 -9.74
C GLY A 263 -13.79 -99.09 -10.18
N GLU A 264 -13.88 -100.23 -9.48
CA GLU A 264 -13.11 -101.43 -9.86
C GLU A 264 -13.38 -101.84 -11.31
N TRP A 265 -12.30 -102.14 -12.03
CA TRP A 265 -12.37 -102.57 -13.42
C TRP A 265 -13.04 -103.93 -13.50
N THR A 266 -14.24 -103.97 -14.10
CA THR A 266 -14.90 -105.24 -14.44
C THR A 266 -14.54 -105.62 -15.88
N LEU A 267 -13.90 -106.79 -16.04
CA LEU A 267 -13.70 -107.41 -17.35
C LEU A 267 -15.07 -107.88 -17.88
N VAL A 268 -15.44 -107.34 -19.05
CA VAL A 268 -16.63 -107.79 -19.78
C VAL A 268 -16.19 -108.94 -20.69
N THR A 269 -16.62 -110.16 -20.34
CA THR A 269 -16.48 -111.38 -21.17
C THR A 269 -17.69 -111.60 -22.05
#